data_AF-A0A926AWP4-F1
#
_entry.id   AF-A0A926AWP4-F1
#
_cell.length_a   1.000
_cell.length_b   1.000
_cell.length_c   1.000
_cell.angle_alpha   90.00
_cell.angle_beta   90.00
_cell.angle_gamma   90.00
#
_symmetry.space_group_name_H-M   'P 1'
#
loop_
_entity.id
_entity.type
_entity.pdbx_description
1 polymer ?
#
loop_
_entity_poly.entity_id
_entity_poly.type
_entity_poly.pdbx_seq_one_letter_code
_entity_poly.pdbx_strand_id
1 'polypeptide(L)'
;CLYPEYTGLNERVEGKPVRAKQQVNGAQTSLPLATDFVLGLTANKPLRHIRIEGDAGTDRWEIELRIPDSTGPASTSRPEWPPETISLKSQDGRPEIRVPFPATAAQAIWSSKRDAVALPFVLAPDGATSLPAKLRAAAEAKQPIEFPLPLPPDAMIRVSLEDTDQIQSTAPAKFTINGIVDQPPLVTTELKGIGSSITRKARVPIAGLLTDDYGVVSARFDYKVDDAAAWSPREFQSTPPRSLREFELRRADEEPFERFDVLPLDLSIKQRLTVTVSALDGCTVGEAHRALGQKYVFNIVSEEELLSMLYVREINIRKRFEQIITEMKQTRELLGKARGQADEAAALKKPGAKPDDEKLATLALGLSSSADRTLQAIRKNSVETAGVETSFADIREELVNNAADTPLLLERLDGKIIAPLHRLNGTDFPNADTSLGLFKLALDKNSDPTGSMDEATDTLESMIDKMEQILVEMRELAKFHEVVEQLKANIKSLQDLHEETKRRRKENAIKALE
;
A
#
# COMPACT_ATOMS: atom_id res chain seq x y z
N CYS A 1 -19.52 -25.97 -9.90
CA CYS A 1 -19.62 -24.54 -9.58
C CYS A 1 -19.28 -23.74 -10.82
N LEU A 2 -20.08 -22.74 -11.14
CA LEU A 2 -19.81 -21.68 -12.10
C LEU A 2 -19.67 -20.41 -11.25
N TYR A 3 -18.44 -19.95 -11.09
CA TYR A 3 -18.13 -18.77 -10.29
C TYR A 3 -18.53 -17.49 -11.05
N PRO A 4 -18.72 -16.36 -10.37
CA PRO A 4 -18.91 -15.08 -11.05
C PRO A 4 -17.73 -14.76 -11.98
N GLU A 5 -17.99 -14.17 -13.14
CA GLU A 5 -16.99 -13.98 -14.19
C GLU A 5 -15.76 -13.17 -13.72
N TYR A 6 -15.99 -12.16 -12.88
CA TYR A 6 -14.94 -11.27 -12.38
C TYR A 6 -13.90 -11.99 -11.51
N THR A 7 -14.24 -13.15 -10.93
CA THR A 7 -13.33 -13.90 -10.06
C THR A 7 -12.17 -14.55 -10.82
N GLY A 8 -12.30 -14.72 -12.14
CA GLY A 8 -11.32 -15.42 -12.98
C GLY A 8 -11.15 -16.92 -12.66
N LEU A 9 -11.97 -17.49 -11.77
CA LEU A 9 -11.82 -18.87 -11.27
C LEU A 9 -12.36 -19.95 -12.21
N ASN A 10 -13.12 -19.57 -13.24
CA ASN A 10 -13.71 -20.54 -14.16
C ASN A 10 -12.71 -20.98 -15.23
N GLU A 11 -12.52 -22.29 -15.37
CA GLU A 11 -11.89 -22.87 -16.56
C GLU A 11 -12.75 -22.58 -17.79
N ARG A 12 -12.08 -22.29 -18.93
CA ARG A 12 -12.75 -22.00 -20.20
C ARG A 12 -12.41 -23.08 -21.23
N VAL A 13 -13.43 -23.64 -21.87
CA VAL A 13 -13.31 -24.56 -23.02
C VAL A 13 -14.03 -23.91 -24.19
N GLU A 14 -13.33 -23.74 -25.33
CA GLU A 14 -13.84 -23.01 -26.50
C GLU A 14 -14.38 -21.59 -26.16
N GLY A 15 -13.74 -20.92 -25.20
CA GLY A 15 -14.10 -19.56 -24.77
C GLY A 15 -15.30 -19.47 -23.80
N LYS A 16 -16.00 -20.59 -23.53
CA LYS A 16 -17.13 -20.64 -22.58
C LYS A 16 -16.68 -21.14 -21.21
N PRO A 17 -17.17 -20.54 -20.11
CA PRO A 17 -16.85 -21.02 -18.78
C PRO A 17 -17.51 -22.38 -18.53
N VAL A 18 -16.75 -23.31 -17.96
CA VAL A 18 -17.21 -24.67 -17.62
C VAL A 18 -17.35 -24.79 -16.11
N ARG A 19 -18.35 -25.56 -15.66
CA ARG A 19 -18.56 -25.79 -14.22
C ARG A 19 -17.40 -26.61 -13.64
N ALA A 20 -16.66 -26.02 -12.70
CA ALA A 20 -15.66 -26.71 -11.90
C ALA A 20 -16.32 -27.75 -10.97
N LYS A 21 -15.71 -28.93 -10.83
CA LYS A 21 -16.15 -29.94 -9.87
C LYS A 21 -15.48 -29.68 -8.52
N GLN A 22 -16.26 -29.33 -7.51
CA GLN A 22 -15.79 -29.20 -6.14
C GLN A 22 -16.19 -30.45 -5.34
N GLN A 23 -15.22 -31.24 -4.88
CA GLN A 23 -15.51 -32.37 -4.00
C GLN A 23 -15.62 -31.88 -2.55
N VAL A 24 -16.75 -32.13 -1.91
CA VAL A 24 -16.97 -31.77 -0.50
C VAL A 24 -16.36 -32.88 0.37
N ASN A 25 -15.09 -32.71 0.76
CA ASN A 25 -14.33 -33.70 1.55
C ASN A 25 -14.46 -33.51 3.08
N GLY A 26 -15.48 -32.78 3.54
CA GLY A 26 -15.69 -32.48 4.96
C GLY A 26 -17.09 -31.93 5.25
N ALA A 27 -17.29 -31.36 6.43
CA ALA A 27 -18.58 -30.80 6.83
C ALA A 27 -18.83 -29.37 6.30
N GLN A 28 -17.87 -28.76 5.60
CA GLN A 28 -17.99 -27.38 5.12
C GLN A 28 -17.30 -27.19 3.77
N THR A 29 -17.82 -26.26 2.96
CA THR A 29 -17.17 -25.77 1.74
C THR A 29 -17.38 -24.27 1.64
N SER A 30 -16.40 -23.55 1.09
CA SER A 30 -16.50 -22.11 0.85
C SER A 30 -16.59 -21.83 -0.65
N LEU A 31 -17.50 -20.95 -1.04
CA LEU A 31 -17.71 -20.52 -2.43
C LEU A 31 -17.84 -18.99 -2.47
N PRO A 32 -17.31 -18.30 -3.49
CA PRO A 32 -17.62 -16.89 -3.71
C PRO A 32 -19.13 -16.64 -3.77
N LEU A 33 -19.58 -15.48 -3.30
CA LEU A 33 -20.98 -15.07 -3.46
C LEU A 33 -21.39 -15.03 -4.94
N ALA A 34 -22.68 -15.21 -5.20
CA ALA A 34 -23.29 -15.37 -6.52
C ALA A 34 -22.78 -16.56 -7.34
N THR A 35 -22.06 -17.51 -6.73
CA THR A 35 -21.69 -18.77 -7.40
C THR A 35 -22.95 -19.56 -7.75
N ASP A 36 -23.11 -19.89 -9.04
CA ASP A 36 -24.11 -20.84 -9.53
C ASP A 36 -23.53 -22.25 -9.42
N PHE A 37 -24.14 -23.12 -8.63
CA PHE A 37 -23.67 -24.48 -8.44
C PHE A 37 -24.78 -25.51 -8.56
N VAL A 38 -24.39 -26.74 -8.90
CA VAL A 38 -25.29 -27.88 -8.91
C VAL A 38 -24.85 -28.79 -7.79
N LEU A 39 -25.73 -28.99 -6.81
CA LEU A 39 -25.53 -29.95 -5.73
C LEU A 39 -25.76 -31.35 -6.29
N GLY A 40 -24.67 -32.10 -6.47
CA GLY A 40 -24.71 -33.50 -6.87
C GLY A 40 -24.67 -34.42 -5.65
N LEU A 41 -25.68 -35.27 -5.50
CA LEU A 41 -25.73 -36.33 -4.49
C LEU A 41 -25.64 -37.68 -5.20
N THR A 42 -24.78 -38.57 -4.72
CA THR A 42 -24.60 -39.92 -5.27
C THR A 42 -24.67 -40.95 -4.16
N ALA A 43 -25.43 -42.01 -4.37
CA ALA A 43 -25.53 -43.18 -3.50
C ALA A 43 -25.02 -44.44 -4.22
N ASN A 44 -24.65 -45.45 -3.44
CA ASN A 44 -24.22 -46.76 -3.95
C ASN A 44 -25.38 -47.68 -4.33
N LYS A 45 -26.63 -47.26 -4.05
CA LYS A 45 -27.86 -47.97 -4.38
C LYS A 45 -28.90 -46.98 -4.93
N PRO A 46 -29.88 -47.46 -5.72
CA PRO A 46 -31.02 -46.65 -6.10
C PRO A 46 -31.79 -46.12 -4.88
N LEU A 47 -32.17 -44.85 -4.93
CA LEU A 47 -32.85 -44.14 -3.85
C LEU A 47 -34.36 -44.08 -4.14
N ARG A 48 -35.18 -44.27 -3.10
CA ARG A 48 -36.65 -44.15 -3.16
C ARG A 48 -37.14 -42.78 -2.71
N HIS A 49 -36.45 -42.20 -1.73
CA HIS A 49 -36.81 -40.90 -1.16
C HIS A 49 -35.56 -40.15 -0.73
N ILE A 50 -35.50 -38.86 -1.08
CA ILE A 50 -34.45 -37.94 -0.67
C ILE A 50 -35.12 -36.74 -0.04
N ARG A 51 -34.66 -36.37 1.16
CA ARG A 51 -35.07 -35.17 1.87
C ARG A 51 -33.86 -34.27 2.09
N ILE A 52 -33.94 -33.04 1.59
CA ILE A 52 -32.90 -32.03 1.73
C ILE A 52 -33.50 -30.84 2.42
N GLU A 53 -32.88 -30.40 3.50
CA GLU A 53 -33.39 -29.30 4.32
C GLU A 53 -32.30 -28.28 4.56
N GLY A 54 -32.70 -27.03 4.70
CA GLY A 54 -31.83 -25.96 5.13
C GLY A 54 -32.61 -24.84 5.78
N ASP A 55 -31.87 -23.91 6.35
CA ASP A 55 -32.44 -22.75 7.02
C ASP A 55 -32.28 -21.54 6.08
N ALA A 56 -33.29 -20.67 6.02
CA ALA A 56 -33.31 -19.42 5.26
C ALA A 56 -33.92 -18.32 6.14
N GLY A 57 -33.06 -17.64 6.90
CA GLY A 57 -33.49 -16.66 7.89
C GLY A 57 -34.27 -17.33 9.04
N THR A 58 -35.50 -16.89 9.26
CA THR A 58 -36.40 -17.50 10.26
C THR A 58 -37.12 -18.74 9.74
N ASP A 59 -37.13 -18.97 8.42
CA ASP A 59 -37.87 -20.07 7.82
C ASP A 59 -36.95 -21.28 7.57
N ARG A 60 -37.52 -22.49 7.60
CA ARG A 60 -36.84 -23.72 7.18
C ARG A 60 -37.40 -24.17 5.85
N TRP A 61 -36.56 -24.42 4.87
CA TRP A 61 -36.99 -24.99 3.59
C TRP A 61 -36.68 -26.49 3.56
N GLU A 62 -37.50 -27.23 2.81
CA GLU A 62 -37.37 -28.66 2.65
C GLU A 62 -37.75 -29.07 1.23
N ILE A 63 -36.83 -29.74 0.56
CA ILE A 63 -37.04 -30.41 -0.72
C ILE A 63 -37.28 -31.89 -0.45
N GLU A 64 -38.42 -32.40 -0.91
CA GLU A 64 -38.75 -33.83 -0.92
C GLU A 64 -38.76 -34.33 -2.37
N LEU A 65 -37.93 -35.34 -2.66
CA LEU A 65 -37.90 -36.05 -3.94
C LEU A 65 -38.29 -37.50 -3.70
N ARG A 66 -39.44 -37.93 -4.22
CA ARG A 66 -39.98 -39.27 -3.99
C ARG A 66 -40.22 -40.00 -5.30
N ILE A 67 -40.05 -41.31 -5.28
CA ILE A 67 -40.54 -42.18 -6.36
C ILE A 67 -41.94 -42.66 -5.98
N PRO A 68 -42.97 -42.47 -6.82
CA PRO A 68 -44.28 -43.03 -6.58
C PRO A 68 -44.20 -44.56 -6.50
N ASP A 69 -44.77 -45.15 -5.46
CA ASP A 69 -44.85 -46.61 -5.35
C ASP A 69 -45.76 -47.15 -6.46
N SER A 70 -45.22 -48.01 -7.32
CA SER A 70 -45.98 -48.64 -8.41
C SER A 70 -46.66 -49.96 -8.01
N THR A 71 -46.53 -50.39 -6.74
CA THR A 71 -46.86 -51.75 -6.31
C THR A 71 -47.81 -51.84 -5.11
N GLY A 72 -48.75 -50.89 -4.97
CA GLY A 72 -49.88 -51.02 -4.05
C GLY A 72 -51.20 -51.06 -4.82
N PRO A 73 -52.21 -51.87 -4.40
CA PRO A 73 -53.57 -51.72 -4.93
C PRO A 73 -53.97 -50.27 -4.74
N ALA A 74 -54.61 -49.67 -5.75
CA ALA A 74 -55.01 -48.26 -5.79
C ALA A 74 -55.68 -47.84 -4.47
N SER A 75 -54.87 -47.40 -3.51
CA SER A 75 -55.33 -46.72 -2.32
C SER A 75 -55.92 -45.42 -2.83
N THR A 76 -57.15 -45.15 -2.44
CA THR A 76 -57.91 -43.93 -2.71
C THR A 76 -57.24 -42.65 -2.22
N SER A 77 -56.04 -42.73 -1.64
CA SER A 77 -55.16 -41.60 -1.32
C SER A 77 -54.02 -41.50 -2.35
N ARG A 78 -54.34 -41.05 -3.57
CA ARG A 78 -53.32 -40.51 -4.48
C ARG A 78 -52.59 -39.39 -3.72
N PRO A 79 -51.25 -39.32 -3.70
CA PRO A 79 -50.60 -38.15 -3.10
C PRO A 79 -51.16 -36.90 -3.80
N GLU A 80 -51.76 -35.99 -3.02
CA GLU A 80 -52.36 -34.75 -3.54
C GLU A 80 -51.35 -33.85 -4.27
N TRP A 81 -50.06 -34.15 -4.13
CA TRP A 81 -48.94 -33.35 -4.63
C TRP A 81 -47.97 -34.21 -5.45
N PRO A 82 -47.30 -33.62 -6.46
CA PRO A 82 -46.33 -34.33 -7.28
C PRO A 82 -45.13 -34.86 -6.47
N PRO A 83 -44.37 -35.84 -7.01
CA PRO A 83 -43.30 -36.52 -6.29
C PRO A 83 -42.13 -35.62 -5.88
N GLU A 84 -41.90 -34.52 -6.62
CA GLU A 84 -40.85 -33.54 -6.37
C GLU A 84 -41.45 -32.21 -5.93
N THR A 85 -41.24 -31.86 -4.66
CA THR A 85 -41.75 -30.59 -4.09
C THR A 85 -40.70 -29.91 -3.24
N ILE A 86 -40.84 -28.59 -3.12
CA ILE A 86 -40.17 -27.79 -2.09
C ILE A 86 -41.24 -27.18 -1.18
N SER A 87 -40.94 -27.15 0.11
CA SER A 87 -41.81 -26.57 1.12
C SER A 87 -41.07 -25.57 1.99
N LEU A 88 -41.80 -24.56 2.44
CA LEU A 88 -41.37 -23.62 3.48
C LEU A 88 -42.11 -23.98 4.77
N LYS A 89 -41.36 -24.13 5.85
CA LYS A 89 -41.84 -24.47 7.19
C LYS A 89 -41.40 -23.39 8.15
N SER A 90 -42.27 -23.04 9.10
CA SER A 90 -41.87 -22.25 10.27
C SER A 90 -40.89 -23.05 11.16
N GLN A 91 -40.17 -22.39 12.07
CA GLN A 91 -39.22 -23.07 12.99
C GLN A 91 -39.88 -24.16 13.85
N ASP A 92 -41.19 -24.05 14.11
CA ASP A 92 -42.00 -25.06 14.80
C ASP A 92 -42.32 -26.29 13.91
N GLY A 93 -41.81 -26.35 12.69
CA GLY A 93 -41.94 -27.48 11.76
C GLY A 93 -43.28 -27.57 11.05
N ARG A 94 -44.19 -26.61 11.24
CA ARG A 94 -45.48 -26.56 10.53
C ARG A 94 -45.25 -26.09 9.08
N PRO A 95 -45.68 -26.86 8.07
CA PRO A 95 -45.58 -26.44 6.68
C PRO A 95 -46.52 -25.27 6.43
N GLU A 96 -45.95 -24.15 6.00
CA GLU A 96 -46.73 -22.97 5.63
C GLU A 96 -47.04 -22.98 4.13
N ILE A 97 -46.09 -23.45 3.30
CA ILE A 97 -46.16 -23.35 1.84
C ILE A 97 -45.54 -24.58 1.20
N ARG A 98 -46.14 -25.09 0.13
CA ARG A 98 -45.61 -26.19 -0.70
C ARG A 98 -45.78 -25.86 -2.18
N VAL A 99 -44.70 -26.01 -2.94
CA VAL A 99 -44.63 -25.68 -4.38
C VAL A 99 -44.01 -26.85 -5.14
N PRO A 100 -44.59 -27.28 -6.28
CA PRO A 100 -44.04 -28.37 -7.09
C PRO A 100 -42.86 -27.92 -7.94
N PHE A 101 -42.03 -28.88 -8.35
CA PHE A 101 -40.99 -28.63 -9.35
C PHE A 101 -41.57 -28.55 -10.77
N PRO A 102 -40.90 -27.85 -11.72
CA PRO A 102 -41.27 -27.91 -13.13
C PRO A 102 -41.12 -29.35 -13.65
N ALA A 103 -42.08 -29.83 -14.44
CA ALA A 103 -42.08 -31.21 -14.94
C ALA A 103 -40.81 -31.60 -15.72
N THR A 104 -40.22 -30.64 -16.45
CA THR A 104 -38.96 -30.81 -17.17
C THR A 104 -37.75 -30.93 -16.23
N ALA A 105 -37.74 -30.17 -15.13
CA ALA A 105 -36.70 -30.24 -14.11
C ALA A 105 -36.81 -31.55 -13.31
N ALA A 106 -38.01 -31.97 -12.93
CA ALA A 106 -38.24 -33.22 -12.19
C ALA A 106 -37.64 -34.45 -12.89
N GLN A 107 -37.72 -34.51 -14.23
CA GLN A 107 -37.11 -35.59 -15.03
C GLN A 107 -35.58 -35.50 -15.12
N ALA A 108 -35.03 -34.28 -15.12
CA ALA A 108 -33.59 -34.04 -15.27
C ALA A 108 -32.81 -34.14 -13.96
N ILE A 109 -33.49 -34.02 -12.81
CA ILE A 109 -32.89 -34.03 -11.48
C ILE A 109 -32.38 -35.43 -11.11
N TRP A 110 -33.04 -36.50 -11.55
CA TRP A 110 -32.65 -37.88 -11.26
C TRP A 110 -31.72 -38.47 -12.33
N SER A 111 -30.74 -39.27 -11.90
CA SER A 111 -30.00 -40.13 -12.83
C SER A 111 -30.90 -41.24 -13.40
N SER A 112 -30.53 -41.78 -14.56
CA SER A 112 -31.26 -42.91 -15.18
C SER A 112 -31.31 -44.15 -14.29
N LYS A 113 -30.29 -44.36 -13.44
CA LYS A 113 -30.20 -45.46 -12.47
C LYS A 113 -30.83 -45.12 -11.11
N ARG A 114 -31.24 -43.86 -10.90
CA ARG A 114 -31.81 -43.33 -9.65
C ARG A 114 -30.89 -43.44 -8.44
N ASP A 115 -29.60 -43.55 -8.69
CA ASP A 115 -28.52 -43.56 -7.70
C ASP A 115 -27.88 -42.18 -7.52
N ALA A 116 -28.29 -41.18 -8.31
CA ALA A 116 -27.77 -39.82 -8.18
C ALA A 116 -28.84 -38.76 -8.47
N VAL A 117 -28.66 -37.59 -7.84
CA VAL A 117 -29.51 -36.42 -7.99
C VAL A 117 -28.69 -35.14 -8.18
N ALA A 118 -29.17 -34.23 -9.02
CA ALA A 118 -28.54 -32.95 -9.32
C ALA A 118 -29.52 -31.78 -9.13
N LEU A 119 -29.24 -30.89 -8.16
CA LEU A 119 -30.10 -29.74 -7.84
C LEU A 119 -29.38 -28.40 -8.07
N PRO A 120 -29.88 -27.51 -8.95
CA PRO A 120 -29.29 -26.20 -9.18
C PRO A 120 -29.59 -25.19 -8.06
N PHE A 121 -28.54 -24.55 -7.56
CA PHE A 121 -28.59 -23.50 -6.55
C PHE A 121 -27.71 -22.31 -6.96
N VAL A 122 -28.00 -21.14 -6.40
CA VAL A 122 -27.14 -19.97 -6.47
C VAL A 122 -26.90 -19.46 -5.07
N LEU A 123 -25.65 -19.19 -4.71
CA LEU A 123 -25.31 -18.65 -3.40
C LEU A 123 -25.59 -17.14 -3.38
N ALA A 124 -26.74 -16.74 -2.85
CA ALA A 124 -27.23 -15.38 -2.92
C ALA A 124 -26.94 -14.62 -1.61
N PRO A 125 -26.43 -13.37 -1.65
CA PRO A 125 -26.22 -12.56 -0.45
C PRO A 125 -27.52 -12.37 0.37
N ASP A 126 -28.65 -12.28 -0.32
CA ASP A 126 -30.00 -12.12 0.25
C ASP A 126 -30.77 -13.45 0.32
N GLY A 127 -30.10 -14.60 0.18
CA GLY A 127 -30.75 -15.92 0.08
C GLY A 127 -31.69 -16.26 1.24
N ALA A 128 -31.42 -15.71 2.43
CA ALA A 128 -32.26 -15.87 3.62
C ALA A 128 -33.66 -15.26 3.46
N THR A 129 -33.82 -14.23 2.64
CA THR A 129 -35.11 -13.55 2.38
C THR A 129 -35.63 -13.86 0.98
N SER A 130 -34.74 -13.97 -0.02
CA SER A 130 -35.12 -14.18 -1.41
C SER A 130 -35.66 -15.58 -1.68
N LEU A 131 -35.18 -16.63 -0.99
CA LEU A 131 -35.75 -17.99 -1.12
C LEU A 131 -37.18 -18.09 -0.58
N PRO A 132 -37.48 -17.68 0.67
CA PRO A 132 -38.85 -17.64 1.17
C PRO A 132 -39.78 -16.79 0.30
N ALA A 133 -39.33 -15.62 -0.16
CA ALA A 133 -40.11 -14.75 -1.03
C ALA A 133 -40.42 -15.41 -2.38
N LYS A 134 -39.43 -16.07 -3.01
CA LYS A 134 -39.60 -16.81 -4.27
C LYS A 134 -40.62 -17.94 -4.13
N LEU A 135 -40.58 -18.67 -3.01
CA LEU A 135 -41.53 -19.74 -2.71
C LEU A 135 -42.96 -19.21 -2.46
N ARG A 136 -43.10 -18.14 -1.69
CA ARG A 136 -44.38 -17.45 -1.45
C ARG A 136 -45.01 -17.01 -2.77
N ALA A 137 -44.24 -16.32 -3.61
CA ALA A 137 -44.70 -15.84 -4.91
C ALA A 137 -45.14 -16.99 -5.84
N ALA A 138 -44.36 -18.08 -5.91
CA ALA A 138 -44.71 -19.24 -6.72
C ALA A 138 -46.00 -19.93 -6.23
N ALA A 139 -46.19 -20.02 -4.90
CA ALA A 139 -47.41 -20.58 -4.31
C ALA A 139 -48.64 -19.70 -4.57
N GLU A 140 -48.52 -18.39 -4.40
CA GLU A 140 -49.59 -17.42 -4.71
C GLU A 140 -50.00 -17.48 -6.19
N ALA A 141 -49.00 -17.55 -7.08
CA ALA A 141 -49.21 -17.67 -8.53
C ALA A 141 -49.64 -19.07 -8.98
N LYS A 142 -49.60 -20.08 -8.09
CA LYS A 142 -49.81 -21.51 -8.40
C LYS A 142 -48.92 -22.01 -9.55
N GLN A 143 -47.68 -21.53 -9.57
CA GLN A 143 -46.68 -21.89 -10.57
C GLN A 143 -45.59 -22.79 -9.95
N PRO A 144 -44.94 -23.64 -10.76
CA PRO A 144 -43.81 -24.42 -10.27
C PRO A 144 -42.62 -23.51 -9.92
N ILE A 145 -41.76 -23.96 -9.00
CA ILE A 145 -40.60 -23.18 -8.58
C ILE A 145 -39.54 -23.12 -9.70
N GLU A 146 -38.97 -21.94 -9.92
CA GLU A 146 -37.90 -21.77 -10.91
C GLU A 146 -36.51 -22.04 -10.32
N PHE A 147 -35.65 -22.71 -11.10
CA PHE A 147 -34.25 -22.93 -10.79
C PHE A 147 -33.36 -21.86 -11.45
N PRO A 148 -32.18 -21.55 -10.89
CA PRO A 148 -31.63 -22.06 -9.63
C PRO A 148 -32.34 -21.50 -8.38
N LEU A 149 -32.26 -22.24 -7.27
CA LEU A 149 -32.78 -21.78 -5.97
C LEU A 149 -31.72 -20.93 -5.24
N PRO A 150 -32.07 -19.74 -4.73
CA PRO A 150 -31.13 -18.95 -3.95
C PRO A 150 -30.90 -19.58 -2.57
N LEU A 151 -29.64 -19.71 -2.13
CA LEU A 151 -29.27 -20.12 -0.78
C LEU A 151 -28.56 -18.99 -0.05
N PRO A 152 -28.74 -18.87 1.28
CA PRO A 152 -28.00 -17.88 2.06
C PRO A 152 -26.49 -18.21 2.15
N PRO A 153 -25.64 -17.20 2.42
CA PRO A 153 -24.18 -17.36 2.52
C PRO A 153 -23.69 -18.29 3.63
N ASP A 154 -24.54 -18.71 4.56
CA ASP A 154 -24.23 -19.58 5.70
C ASP A 154 -25.11 -20.84 5.72
N ALA A 155 -25.56 -21.28 4.55
CA ALA A 155 -26.52 -22.37 4.40
C ALA A 155 -26.00 -23.69 4.98
N MET A 156 -26.56 -24.12 6.11
CA MET A 156 -26.43 -25.49 6.61
C MET A 156 -27.44 -26.40 5.92
N ILE A 157 -26.95 -27.33 5.11
CA ILE A 157 -27.75 -28.31 4.39
C ILE A 157 -27.73 -29.64 5.15
N ARG A 158 -28.92 -30.23 5.32
CA ARG A 158 -29.15 -31.53 5.97
C ARG A 158 -29.78 -32.47 4.94
N VAL A 159 -29.15 -33.62 4.69
CA VAL A 159 -29.60 -34.59 3.68
C VAL A 159 -29.93 -35.91 4.36
N SER A 160 -31.14 -36.41 4.14
CA SER A 160 -31.58 -37.75 4.55
C SER A 160 -31.94 -38.57 3.31
N LEU A 161 -31.49 -39.82 3.27
CA LEU A 161 -31.68 -40.72 2.15
C LEU A 161 -32.46 -41.97 2.59
N GLU A 162 -33.34 -42.46 1.73
CA GLU A 162 -34.00 -43.76 1.84
C GLU A 162 -33.75 -44.55 0.55
N ASP A 163 -33.22 -45.76 0.68
CA ASP A 163 -32.97 -46.64 -0.46
C ASP A 163 -34.21 -47.48 -0.84
N THR A 164 -34.11 -48.28 -1.91
CA THR A 164 -35.19 -49.18 -2.34
C THR A 164 -35.48 -50.32 -1.36
N ASP A 165 -34.56 -50.61 -0.43
CA ASP A 165 -34.74 -51.61 0.62
C ASP A 165 -35.45 -51.02 1.85
N GLN A 166 -35.92 -49.77 1.76
CA GLN A 166 -36.58 -49.01 2.82
C GLN A 166 -35.65 -48.71 4.01
N ILE A 167 -34.34 -48.70 3.76
CA ILE A 167 -33.35 -48.36 4.77
C ILE A 167 -33.15 -46.84 4.74
N GLN A 168 -33.46 -46.19 5.86
CA GLN A 168 -33.26 -44.76 6.05
C GLN A 168 -31.92 -44.44 6.71
N SER A 169 -31.35 -43.29 6.38
CA SER A 169 -30.19 -42.75 7.10
C SER A 169 -30.50 -42.58 8.59
N THR A 170 -29.63 -43.11 9.47
CA THR A 170 -29.79 -43.02 10.93
C THR A 170 -29.70 -41.59 11.45
N ALA A 171 -28.92 -40.74 10.78
CA ALA A 171 -28.84 -39.31 11.00
C ALA A 171 -28.66 -38.59 9.66
N PRO A 172 -29.18 -37.36 9.50
CA PRO A 172 -28.98 -36.59 8.29
C PRO A 172 -27.49 -36.23 8.14
N ALA A 173 -26.95 -36.40 6.94
CA ALA A 173 -25.65 -35.87 6.58
C ALA A 173 -25.74 -34.33 6.58
N LYS A 174 -24.81 -33.68 7.28
CA LYS A 174 -24.80 -32.22 7.43
C LYS A 174 -23.57 -31.65 6.75
N PHE A 175 -23.76 -30.58 5.99
CA PHE A 175 -22.66 -29.77 5.50
C PHE A 175 -23.06 -28.30 5.41
N THR A 176 -22.10 -27.40 5.58
CA THR A 176 -22.32 -25.95 5.49
C THR A 176 -21.67 -25.39 4.22
N ILE A 177 -22.37 -24.52 3.52
CA ILE A 177 -21.82 -23.71 2.44
C ILE A 177 -21.58 -22.31 2.98
N ASN A 178 -20.33 -21.87 2.97
CA ASN A 178 -19.93 -20.53 3.38
C ASN A 178 -19.70 -19.64 2.15
N GLY A 179 -20.32 -18.46 2.13
CA GLY A 179 -20.14 -17.43 1.13
C GLY A 179 -18.93 -16.57 1.43
N ILE A 180 -18.00 -16.49 0.47
CA ILE A 180 -16.87 -15.56 0.54
C ILE A 180 -17.34 -14.23 -0.05
N VAL A 181 -17.38 -13.21 0.79
CA VAL A 181 -17.67 -11.83 0.40
C VAL A 181 -16.42 -11.24 -0.23
N ASP A 182 -16.59 -10.61 -1.39
CA ASP A 182 -15.52 -9.88 -2.06
C ASP A 182 -15.11 -8.64 -1.25
N GLN A 183 -13.81 -8.41 -1.12
CA GLN A 183 -13.28 -7.26 -0.39
C GLN A 183 -12.97 -6.11 -1.35
N PRO A 184 -13.12 -4.85 -0.92
CA PRO A 184 -12.69 -3.73 -1.74
C PRO A 184 -11.17 -3.76 -1.97
N PRO A 185 -10.69 -3.20 -3.10
CA PRO A 185 -9.26 -3.11 -3.36
C PRO A 185 -8.50 -2.38 -2.24
N LEU A 186 -7.24 -2.74 -2.02
CA LEU A 186 -6.33 -2.01 -1.16
C LEU A 186 -5.41 -1.12 -2.00
N VAL A 187 -5.36 0.16 -1.67
CA VAL A 187 -4.56 1.16 -2.39
C VAL A 187 -3.51 1.73 -1.44
N THR A 188 -2.26 1.32 -1.62
CA THR A 188 -1.12 1.82 -0.84
C THR A 188 -0.25 2.70 -1.73
N THR A 189 -0.08 3.97 -1.37
CA THR A 189 0.64 4.94 -2.18
C THR A 189 1.61 5.76 -1.35
N GLU A 190 2.62 6.33 -2.01
CA GLU A 190 3.56 7.28 -1.43
C GLU A 190 3.97 8.35 -2.46
N LEU A 191 4.35 9.54 -1.95
CA LEU A 191 4.90 10.61 -2.76
C LEU A 191 6.41 10.45 -2.89
N LYS A 192 6.97 10.76 -4.05
CA LYS A 192 8.41 10.70 -4.28
C LYS A 192 9.00 12.08 -4.58
N GLY A 193 9.89 12.58 -3.71
CA GLY A 193 10.62 13.82 -3.98
C GLY A 193 9.72 15.04 -4.22
N ILE A 194 8.59 15.16 -3.52
CA ILE A 194 7.70 16.31 -3.61
C ILE A 194 7.08 16.62 -2.25
N GLY A 195 7.05 17.90 -1.89
CA GLY A 195 6.46 18.40 -0.66
C GLY A 195 4.96 18.68 -0.76
N SER A 196 4.39 19.18 0.34
CA SER A 196 2.99 19.63 0.41
C SER A 196 2.76 21.01 -0.21
N SER A 197 3.81 21.75 -0.55
CA SER A 197 3.71 23.02 -1.27
C SER A 197 4.25 22.82 -2.68
N ILE A 198 3.42 23.10 -3.69
CA ILE A 198 3.77 22.83 -5.09
C ILE A 198 3.45 24.02 -6.00
N THR A 199 4.14 24.12 -7.14
CA THR A 199 3.85 25.15 -8.14
C THR A 199 2.71 24.72 -9.06
N ARG A 200 2.19 25.68 -9.84
CA ARG A 200 1.21 25.43 -10.90
C ARG A 200 1.73 24.53 -12.03
N LYS A 201 3.05 24.39 -12.16
CA LYS A 201 3.70 23.56 -13.20
C LYS A 201 4.14 22.20 -12.66
N ALA A 202 3.82 21.89 -11.41
CA ALA A 202 4.29 20.68 -10.77
C ALA A 202 3.77 19.41 -11.45
N ARG A 203 4.59 18.37 -11.41
CA ARG A 203 4.30 17.01 -11.85
C ARG A 203 4.54 16.11 -10.65
N VAL A 204 3.47 15.76 -9.94
CA VAL A 204 3.51 15.03 -8.68
C VAL A 204 3.71 13.53 -8.95
N PRO A 205 4.87 12.94 -8.64
CA PRO A 205 5.06 11.50 -8.79
C PRO A 205 4.45 10.75 -7.59
N ILE A 206 3.66 9.73 -7.88
CA ILE A 206 2.99 8.88 -6.90
C ILE A 206 3.37 7.43 -7.23
N ALA A 207 4.11 6.82 -6.32
CA ALA A 207 4.42 5.40 -6.35
C ALA A 207 3.40 4.65 -5.48
N GLY A 208 3.21 3.35 -5.74
CA GLY A 208 2.29 2.57 -4.94
C GLY A 208 1.98 1.20 -5.50
N LEU A 209 1.31 0.41 -4.67
CA LEU A 209 0.82 -0.92 -4.99
C LEU A 209 -0.69 -0.97 -4.74
N LEU A 210 -1.41 -1.47 -5.75
CA LEU A 210 -2.82 -1.73 -5.70
C LEU A 210 -3.02 -3.25 -5.63
N THR A 211 -3.71 -3.73 -4.60
CA THR A 211 -3.97 -5.16 -4.42
C THR A 211 -5.45 -5.46 -4.30
N ASP A 212 -5.88 -6.58 -4.87
CA ASP A 212 -7.27 -7.03 -4.81
C ASP A 212 -7.36 -8.57 -4.88
N ASP A 213 -8.36 -9.16 -4.22
CA ASP A 213 -8.55 -10.61 -4.15
C ASP A 213 -8.84 -11.23 -5.53
N TYR A 214 -9.65 -10.55 -6.35
CA TYR A 214 -10.09 -10.99 -7.67
C TYR A 214 -9.55 -10.13 -8.81
N GLY A 215 -8.83 -9.07 -8.48
CA GLY A 215 -8.06 -8.25 -9.40
C GLY A 215 -8.67 -6.87 -9.63
N VAL A 216 -7.77 -5.90 -9.81
CA VAL A 216 -8.13 -4.53 -10.12
C VAL A 216 -8.54 -4.42 -11.58
N VAL A 217 -9.70 -3.80 -11.84
CA VAL A 217 -10.22 -3.59 -13.21
C VAL A 217 -9.83 -2.23 -13.74
N SER A 218 -9.84 -1.20 -12.91
CA SER A 218 -9.39 0.13 -13.30
C SER A 218 -8.76 0.86 -12.12
N ALA A 219 -7.81 1.73 -12.42
CA ALA A 219 -7.18 2.59 -11.44
C ALA A 219 -6.90 3.95 -12.08
N ARG A 220 -7.09 5.01 -11.30
CA ARG A 220 -6.96 6.39 -11.75
C ARG A 220 -6.69 7.34 -10.60
N PHE A 221 -6.27 8.56 -10.92
CA PHE A 221 -6.26 9.65 -9.95
C PHE A 221 -7.66 10.21 -9.77
N ASP A 222 -8.00 10.53 -8.53
CA ASP A 222 -9.11 11.39 -8.19
C ASP A 222 -8.56 12.64 -7.52
N TYR A 223 -9.06 13.81 -7.90
CA TYR A 223 -8.64 15.06 -7.29
C TYR A 223 -9.80 15.98 -6.95
N LYS A 224 -9.54 16.91 -6.03
CA LYS A 224 -10.43 17.98 -5.60
C LYS A 224 -9.66 19.27 -5.49
N VAL A 225 -10.28 20.36 -5.92
CA VAL A 225 -9.76 21.72 -5.74
C VAL A 225 -10.56 22.38 -4.62
N ASP A 226 -9.86 22.96 -3.67
CA ASP A 226 -10.39 23.62 -2.47
C ASP A 226 -11.34 22.70 -1.67
N ASP A 227 -12.61 23.07 -1.55
CA ASP A 227 -13.66 22.32 -0.84
C ASP A 227 -14.71 21.74 -1.80
N ALA A 228 -14.30 21.40 -3.04
CA ALA A 228 -15.19 20.78 -4.01
C ALA A 228 -15.89 19.53 -3.44
N ALA A 229 -17.21 19.48 -3.60
CA ALA A 229 -18.03 18.38 -3.09
C ALA A 229 -17.73 17.04 -3.78
N ALA A 230 -17.54 17.06 -5.10
CA ALA A 230 -17.27 15.88 -5.92
C ALA A 230 -15.80 15.72 -6.28
N TRP A 231 -15.34 14.47 -6.39
CA TRP A 231 -14.02 14.14 -6.94
C TRP A 231 -14.04 14.20 -8.47
N SER A 232 -13.01 14.79 -9.05
CA SER A 232 -12.79 14.78 -10.50
C SER A 232 -11.82 13.66 -10.86
N PRO A 233 -12.16 12.77 -11.81
CA PRO A 233 -11.29 11.69 -12.21
C PRO A 233 -10.21 12.16 -13.19
N ARG A 234 -9.05 11.50 -13.16
CA ARG A 234 -7.99 11.63 -14.15
C ARG A 234 -7.29 10.30 -14.34
N GLU A 235 -7.33 9.80 -15.57
CA GLU A 235 -6.74 8.50 -15.91
C GLU A 235 -5.21 8.50 -15.80
N PHE A 236 -4.66 7.34 -15.46
CA PHE A 236 -3.23 7.09 -15.51
C PHE A 236 -2.74 7.05 -16.96
N GLN A 237 -1.43 7.23 -17.14
CA GLN A 237 -0.84 7.04 -18.45
C GLN A 237 -0.71 5.54 -18.77
N SER A 238 -0.32 4.74 -17.77
CA SER A 238 -0.35 3.29 -17.83
C SER A 238 -1.60 2.77 -17.13
N THR A 239 -2.48 2.11 -17.90
CA THR A 239 -3.68 1.49 -17.33
C THR A 239 -3.37 0.06 -16.90
N PRO A 240 -3.90 -0.39 -15.74
CA PRO A 240 -3.71 -1.76 -15.30
C PRO A 240 -4.24 -2.73 -16.36
N PRO A 241 -3.49 -3.80 -16.70
CA PRO A 241 -4.05 -4.93 -17.40
C PRO A 241 -5.27 -5.44 -16.63
N ARG A 242 -6.33 -5.81 -17.34
CA ARG A 242 -7.59 -6.20 -16.71
C ARG A 242 -7.37 -7.34 -15.71
N SER A 243 -7.96 -7.19 -14.50
CA SER A 243 -8.00 -8.22 -13.45
C SER A 243 -6.63 -8.67 -12.92
N LEU A 244 -5.69 -7.72 -12.79
CA LEU A 244 -4.42 -7.99 -12.14
C LEU A 244 -4.58 -7.89 -10.61
N ARG A 245 -4.21 -8.95 -9.88
CA ARG A 245 -4.31 -8.97 -8.40
C ARG A 245 -3.37 -8.00 -7.71
N GLU A 246 -2.24 -7.74 -8.32
CA GLU A 246 -1.22 -6.82 -7.82
C GLU A 246 -0.80 -5.91 -8.96
N PHE A 247 -1.07 -4.61 -8.83
CA PHE A 247 -0.68 -3.62 -9.82
C PHE A 247 0.19 -2.54 -9.17
N GLU A 248 1.46 -2.53 -9.55
CA GLU A 248 2.39 -1.47 -9.18
C GLU A 248 2.19 -0.26 -10.09
N LEU A 249 2.03 0.91 -9.48
CA LEU A 249 1.97 2.18 -10.21
C LEU A 249 3.30 2.42 -10.92
N ARG A 250 3.27 2.37 -12.24
CA ARG A 250 4.42 2.67 -13.10
C ARG A 250 3.94 3.30 -14.39
N ARG A 251 4.64 4.34 -14.84
CA ARG A 251 4.36 4.99 -16.13
C ARG A 251 5.10 4.30 -17.28
N ALA A 252 6.32 3.82 -17.01
CA ALA A 252 7.18 3.08 -17.93
C ALA A 252 8.11 2.15 -17.12
N ASP A 253 8.84 1.25 -17.77
CA ASP A 253 9.77 0.35 -17.08
C ASP A 253 10.86 1.09 -16.28
N GLU A 254 11.27 2.27 -16.77
CA GLU A 254 12.25 3.15 -16.10
C GLU A 254 11.63 4.18 -15.15
N GLU A 255 10.29 4.31 -15.14
CA GLU A 255 9.56 5.23 -14.25
C GLU A 255 8.60 4.44 -13.34
N PRO A 256 9.06 3.96 -12.16
CA PRO A 256 8.30 3.12 -11.22
C PRO A 256 7.28 3.93 -10.39
N PHE A 257 6.67 4.94 -11.00
CA PHE A 257 5.63 5.77 -10.42
C PHE A 257 4.77 6.35 -11.54
N GLU A 258 3.55 6.75 -11.19
CA GLU A 258 2.71 7.58 -12.07
C GLU A 258 2.87 9.07 -11.74
N ARG A 259 2.59 9.96 -12.70
CA ARG A 259 2.65 11.41 -12.45
C ARG A 259 1.32 12.11 -12.64
N PHE A 260 0.98 12.97 -11.70
CA PHE A 260 -0.17 13.87 -11.78
C PHE A 260 0.31 15.28 -12.17
N ASP A 261 -0.03 15.75 -13.37
CA ASP A 261 0.38 17.09 -13.82
C ASP A 261 -0.59 18.16 -13.32
N VAL A 262 -0.11 19.20 -12.65
CA VAL A 262 -0.95 20.27 -12.11
C VAL A 262 -1.32 21.31 -13.18
N LEU A 263 -0.45 21.50 -14.18
CA LEU A 263 -0.60 22.55 -15.20
C LEU A 263 -1.97 22.59 -15.91
N PRO A 264 -2.58 21.47 -16.32
CA PRO A 264 -3.88 21.49 -17.00
C PRO A 264 -5.06 21.97 -16.14
N LEU A 265 -4.89 22.05 -14.83
CA LEU A 265 -5.96 22.44 -13.90
C LEU A 265 -6.12 23.97 -13.78
N ASP A 266 -5.17 24.75 -14.32
CA ASP A 266 -5.15 26.22 -14.27
C ASP A 266 -5.45 26.81 -12.87
N LEU A 267 -4.82 26.22 -11.85
CA LEU A 267 -5.03 26.61 -10.45
C LEU A 267 -4.42 28.00 -10.16
N SER A 268 -5.08 28.74 -9.29
CA SER A 268 -4.58 29.99 -8.71
C SER A 268 -3.67 29.75 -7.51
N ILE A 269 -2.76 30.69 -7.25
CA ILE A 269 -1.90 30.65 -6.05
C ILE A 269 -2.79 30.72 -4.80
N LYS A 270 -2.41 30.00 -3.75
CA LYS A 270 -3.12 29.76 -2.47
C LYS A 270 -4.32 28.81 -2.54
N GLN A 271 -4.62 28.24 -3.70
CA GLN A 271 -5.60 27.15 -3.77
C GLN A 271 -5.04 25.86 -3.18
N ARG A 272 -5.94 25.00 -2.72
CA ARG A 272 -5.61 23.69 -2.18
C ARG A 272 -6.00 22.60 -3.16
N LEU A 273 -5.06 21.76 -3.55
CA LEU A 273 -5.29 20.59 -4.39
C LEU A 273 -5.21 19.33 -3.54
N THR A 274 -6.28 18.55 -3.49
CA THR A 274 -6.26 17.21 -2.89
C THR A 274 -6.20 16.17 -3.99
N VAL A 275 -5.23 15.27 -3.96
CA VAL A 275 -5.07 14.16 -4.92
C VAL A 275 -5.10 12.84 -4.16
N THR A 276 -5.75 11.83 -4.72
CA THR A 276 -5.72 10.46 -4.22
C THR A 276 -5.74 9.49 -5.40
N VAL A 277 -5.27 8.26 -5.16
CA VAL A 277 -5.43 7.17 -6.13
C VAL A 277 -6.71 6.42 -5.80
N SER A 278 -7.49 6.11 -6.83
CA SER A 278 -8.67 5.27 -6.72
C SER A 278 -8.50 3.99 -7.53
N ALA A 279 -8.99 2.89 -6.97
CA ALA A 279 -9.03 1.59 -7.62
C ALA A 279 -10.46 1.07 -7.60
N LEU A 280 -10.84 0.39 -8.68
CA LEU A 280 -12.13 -0.27 -8.84
C LEU A 280 -11.89 -1.75 -9.09
N ASP A 281 -12.58 -2.60 -8.33
CA ASP A 281 -12.61 -4.04 -8.58
C ASP A 281 -13.52 -4.40 -9.76
N GLY A 282 -13.61 -5.70 -10.05
CA GLY A 282 -14.52 -6.24 -11.04
C GLY A 282 -15.84 -6.74 -10.47
N CYS A 283 -16.15 -6.51 -9.19
CA CYS A 283 -17.26 -7.15 -8.51
C CYS A 283 -18.58 -6.83 -9.22
N THR A 284 -19.26 -7.87 -9.71
CA THR A 284 -20.58 -7.76 -10.35
C THR A 284 -21.72 -8.09 -9.38
N VAL A 285 -21.40 -8.42 -8.13
CA VAL A 285 -22.39 -8.78 -7.10
C VAL A 285 -22.75 -7.52 -6.33
N GLY A 286 -23.78 -6.82 -6.78
CA GLY A 286 -24.15 -5.50 -6.24
C GLY A 286 -23.44 -4.37 -6.98
N GLU A 287 -22.89 -3.41 -6.23
CA GLU A 287 -22.09 -2.32 -6.79
C GLU A 287 -20.60 -2.70 -6.77
N ALA A 288 -19.89 -2.38 -7.85
CA ALA A 288 -18.43 -2.58 -7.91
C ALA A 288 -17.76 -1.80 -6.79
N HIS A 289 -16.86 -2.44 -6.06
CA HIS A 289 -16.20 -1.79 -4.95
C HIS A 289 -15.16 -0.81 -5.47
N ARG A 290 -15.18 0.38 -4.89
CA ARG A 290 -14.21 1.43 -5.14
C ARG A 290 -13.46 1.73 -3.85
N ALA A 291 -12.14 1.71 -3.93
CA ALA A 291 -11.27 2.10 -2.85
C ALA A 291 -10.53 3.40 -3.18
N LEU A 292 -10.33 4.23 -2.16
CA LEU A 292 -9.49 5.41 -2.22
C LEU A 292 -8.25 5.16 -1.36
N GLY A 293 -7.08 5.52 -1.89
CA GLY A 293 -5.82 5.46 -1.15
C GLY A 293 -5.65 6.64 -0.19
N GLN A 294 -4.38 6.88 0.15
CA GLN A 294 -4.02 8.06 0.93
C GLN A 294 -4.39 9.35 0.18
N LYS A 295 -4.84 10.35 0.93
CA LYS A 295 -5.17 11.68 0.40
C LYS A 295 -3.96 12.59 0.61
N TYR A 296 -3.42 13.10 -0.49
CA TYR A 296 -2.33 14.08 -0.48
C TYR A 296 -2.91 15.46 -0.68
N VAL A 297 -2.60 16.36 0.24
CA VAL A 297 -3.08 17.74 0.23
C VAL A 297 -1.92 18.64 -0.10
N PHE A 298 -2.07 19.41 -1.18
CA PHE A 298 -1.08 20.33 -1.69
C PHE A 298 -1.58 21.76 -1.65
N ASN A 299 -0.71 22.68 -1.26
CA ASN A 299 -0.94 24.12 -1.36
C ASN A 299 -0.25 24.63 -2.62
N ILE A 300 -1.00 25.29 -3.49
CA ILE A 300 -0.45 25.90 -4.70
C ILE A 300 0.26 27.19 -4.33
N VAL A 301 1.57 27.23 -4.48
CA VAL A 301 2.42 28.38 -4.17
C VAL A 301 3.03 28.98 -5.44
N SER A 302 3.56 30.20 -5.33
CA SER A 302 4.40 30.73 -6.41
C SER A 302 5.72 29.98 -6.47
N GLU A 303 6.37 30.01 -7.64
CA GLU A 303 7.73 29.45 -7.79
C GLU A 303 8.71 30.10 -6.81
N GLU A 304 8.55 31.41 -6.58
CA GLU A 304 9.37 32.17 -5.64
C GLU A 304 9.17 31.70 -4.20
N GLU A 305 7.93 31.52 -3.77
CA GLU A 305 7.60 31.06 -2.42
C GLU A 305 8.13 29.65 -2.17
N LEU A 306 8.02 28.75 -3.17
CA LEU A 306 8.63 27.42 -3.10
C LEU A 306 10.15 27.51 -2.91
N LEU A 307 10.83 28.31 -3.74
CA LEU A 307 12.27 28.50 -3.64
C LEU A 307 12.68 29.07 -2.28
N SER A 308 11.92 30.02 -1.72
CA SER A 308 12.16 30.53 -0.37
C SER A 308 12.05 29.43 0.69
N MET A 309 11.04 28.56 0.61
CA MET A 309 10.88 27.44 1.54
C MET A 309 12.02 26.41 1.43
N LEU A 310 12.40 26.04 0.20
CA LEU A 310 13.52 25.13 -0.04
C LEU A 310 14.84 25.71 0.45
N TYR A 311 15.04 27.01 0.27
CA TYR A 311 16.23 27.70 0.76
C TYR A 311 16.33 27.70 2.30
N VAL A 312 15.22 27.93 3.01
CA VAL A 312 15.22 27.82 4.48
C VAL A 312 15.59 26.40 4.91
N ARG A 313 15.10 25.38 4.20
CA ARG A 313 15.48 23.98 4.45
C ARG A 313 16.97 23.76 4.21
N GLU A 314 17.49 24.28 3.11
CA GLU A 314 18.91 24.23 2.76
C GLU A 314 19.81 24.87 3.82
N ILE A 315 19.46 26.03 4.35
CA ILE A 315 20.21 26.69 5.44
C ILE A 315 20.32 25.75 6.65
N ASN A 316 19.23 25.06 7.00
CA ASN A 316 19.22 24.15 8.13
C ASN A 316 20.11 22.92 7.87
N ILE A 317 20.06 22.36 6.66
CA ILE A 317 20.93 21.26 6.25
C ILE A 317 22.41 21.69 6.30
N ARG A 318 22.73 22.88 5.80
CA ARG A 318 24.08 23.44 5.86
C ARG A 318 24.57 23.62 7.28
N LYS A 319 23.75 24.19 8.18
CA LYS A 319 24.11 24.32 9.61
C LYS A 319 24.39 22.95 10.24
N ARG A 320 23.61 21.92 9.86
CA ARG A 320 23.86 20.55 10.29
C ARG A 320 25.21 20.04 9.77
N PHE A 321 25.54 20.30 8.51
CA PHE A 321 26.84 19.91 7.94
C PHE A 321 28.02 20.65 8.59
N GLU A 322 27.87 21.95 8.88
CA GLU A 322 28.86 22.74 9.64
C GLU A 322 29.11 22.16 11.04
N GLN A 323 28.04 21.70 11.71
CA GLN A 323 28.15 21.02 12.99
C GLN A 323 28.92 19.69 12.86
N ILE A 324 28.62 18.88 11.83
CA ILE A 324 29.36 17.63 11.58
C ILE A 324 30.84 17.91 11.33
N ILE A 325 31.20 18.93 10.53
CA ILE A 325 32.59 19.34 10.31
C ILE A 325 33.26 19.73 11.64
N THR A 326 32.55 20.44 12.51
CA THR A 326 33.07 20.81 13.83
C THR A 326 33.32 19.57 14.70
N GLU A 327 32.42 18.58 14.69
CA GLU A 327 32.60 17.30 15.38
C GLU A 327 33.76 16.47 14.80
N MET A 328 33.97 16.52 13.48
CA MET A 328 35.12 15.89 12.82
C MET A 328 36.45 16.54 13.25
N LYS A 329 36.51 17.87 13.33
CA LYS A 329 37.69 18.59 13.85
C LYS A 329 37.98 18.23 15.30
N GLN A 330 36.95 18.12 16.14
CA GLN A 330 37.09 17.66 17.52
C GLN A 330 37.61 16.21 17.58
N THR A 331 37.14 15.34 16.69
CA THR A 331 37.61 13.96 16.59
C THR A 331 39.09 13.89 16.24
N ARG A 332 39.54 14.72 15.29
CA ARG A 332 40.97 14.88 14.96
C ARG A 332 41.78 15.40 16.16
N GLU A 333 41.28 16.40 16.88
CA GLU A 333 41.96 16.91 18.08
C GLU A 333 42.07 15.85 19.20
N LEU A 334 41.06 15.01 19.36
CA LEU A 334 41.10 13.87 20.28
C LEU A 334 42.18 12.87 19.87
N LEU A 335 42.29 12.57 18.56
CA LEU A 335 43.33 11.69 18.04
C LEU A 335 44.74 12.29 18.24
N GLY A 336 44.90 13.60 18.03
CA GLY A 336 46.16 14.31 18.30
C GLY A 336 46.58 14.27 19.77
N LYS A 337 45.62 14.40 20.70
CA LYS A 337 45.89 14.22 22.15
C LYS A 337 46.30 12.78 22.47
N ALA A 338 45.60 11.80 21.89
CA ALA A 338 45.96 10.40 22.02
C ALA A 338 47.37 10.13 21.47
N ARG A 339 47.76 10.78 20.37
CA ARG A 339 49.11 10.64 19.78
C ARG A 339 50.20 11.10 20.74
N GLY A 340 49.99 12.22 21.43
CA GLY A 340 50.90 12.70 22.47
C GLY A 340 51.00 11.73 23.66
N GLN A 341 49.89 11.09 24.05
CA GLN A 341 49.90 10.03 25.08
C GLN A 341 50.68 8.78 24.62
N ALA A 342 50.59 8.42 23.34
CA ALA A 342 51.36 7.33 22.75
C ALA A 342 52.86 7.62 22.76
N ASP A 343 53.28 8.86 22.46
CA ASP A 343 54.68 9.29 22.54
C ASP A 343 55.23 9.24 23.97
N GLU A 344 54.43 9.69 24.95
CA GLU A 344 54.80 9.61 26.37
C GLU A 344 54.95 8.16 26.83
N ALA A 345 54.00 7.29 26.45
CA ALA A 345 54.09 5.86 26.73
C ALA A 345 55.32 5.21 26.07
N ALA A 346 55.64 5.59 24.84
CA ALA A 346 56.83 5.12 24.13
C ALA A 346 58.13 5.59 24.80
N ALA A 347 58.18 6.84 25.30
CA ALA A 347 59.33 7.38 26.01
C ALA A 347 59.60 6.65 27.33
N LEU A 348 58.55 6.29 28.07
CA LEU A 348 58.64 5.53 29.33
C LEU A 348 59.08 4.06 29.12
N LYS A 349 58.88 3.51 27.92
CA LYS A 349 59.32 2.15 27.54
C LYS A 349 60.77 2.07 27.03
N LYS A 350 61.49 3.20 26.89
CA LYS A 350 62.87 3.22 26.36
C LYS A 350 63.87 2.54 27.31
N PRO A 351 64.90 1.83 26.80
CA PRO A 351 65.94 1.22 27.63
C PRO A 351 66.68 2.28 28.46
N GLY A 352 66.63 2.16 29.79
CA GLY A 352 67.26 3.11 30.72
C GLY A 352 66.30 4.11 31.38
N ALA A 353 65.02 4.12 31.01
CA ALA A 353 63.98 4.86 31.74
C ALA A 353 63.61 4.13 33.05
N LYS A 354 63.17 4.87 34.09
CA LYS A 354 62.57 4.27 35.28
C LYS A 354 61.17 3.76 34.89
N PRO A 355 60.87 2.45 35.05
CA PRO A 355 59.54 1.94 34.78
C PRO A 355 58.54 2.56 35.76
N ASP A 356 57.48 3.15 35.23
CA ASP A 356 56.33 3.66 35.98
C ASP A 356 55.07 2.93 35.48
N ASP A 357 54.89 1.71 36.00
CA ASP A 357 53.86 0.78 35.54
C ASP A 357 52.44 1.34 35.74
N GLU A 358 52.23 2.14 36.79
CA GLU A 358 50.95 2.79 37.10
C GLU A 358 50.62 3.87 36.05
N LYS A 359 51.59 4.69 35.66
CA LYS A 359 51.41 5.66 34.57
C LYS A 359 51.21 4.97 33.22
N LEU A 360 51.96 3.91 32.92
CA LEU A 360 51.81 3.15 31.68
C LEU A 360 50.41 2.51 31.55
N ALA A 361 49.87 1.96 32.64
CA ALA A 361 48.49 1.44 32.66
C ALA A 361 47.45 2.54 32.43
N THR A 362 47.65 3.72 33.05
CA THR A 362 46.76 4.88 32.88
C THR A 362 46.77 5.40 31.44
N LEU A 363 47.95 5.50 30.81
CA LEU A 363 48.10 5.91 29.41
C LEU A 363 47.46 4.89 28.46
N ALA A 364 47.66 3.59 28.71
CA ALA A 364 47.05 2.53 27.89
C ALA A 364 45.51 2.57 27.93
N LEU A 365 44.92 2.77 29.12
CA LEU A 365 43.47 2.95 29.26
C LEU A 365 42.98 4.22 28.54
N GLY A 366 43.73 5.32 28.64
CA GLY A 366 43.41 6.56 27.92
C GLY A 366 43.43 6.39 26.39
N LEU A 367 44.44 5.71 25.86
CA LEU A 367 44.59 5.40 24.44
C LEU A 367 43.45 4.51 23.94
N SER A 368 43.13 3.43 24.64
CA SER A 368 42.01 2.54 24.29
C SER A 368 40.68 3.28 24.27
N SER A 369 40.41 4.10 25.29
CA SER A 369 39.18 4.90 25.33
C SER A 369 39.12 5.92 24.19
N SER A 370 40.26 6.48 23.80
CA SER A 370 40.35 7.43 22.69
C SER A 370 40.10 6.74 21.35
N ALA A 371 40.63 5.53 21.15
CA ALA A 371 40.36 4.70 19.98
C ALA A 371 38.87 4.38 19.85
N ASP A 372 38.21 3.98 20.94
CA ASP A 372 36.77 3.69 20.93
C ASP A 372 35.92 4.93 20.61
N ARG A 373 36.23 6.06 21.24
CA ARG A 373 35.50 7.33 21.03
C ARG A 373 35.65 7.84 19.61
N THR A 374 36.85 7.80 19.05
CA THR A 374 37.11 8.27 17.68
C THR A 374 36.40 7.39 16.65
N LEU A 375 36.44 6.06 16.79
CA LEU A 375 35.67 5.15 15.93
C LEU A 375 34.16 5.38 16.01
N GLN A 376 33.62 5.51 17.22
CA GLN A 376 32.19 5.78 17.39
C GLN A 376 31.79 7.12 16.76
N ALA A 377 32.61 8.15 16.91
CA ALA A 377 32.38 9.47 16.31
C ALA A 377 32.36 9.41 14.77
N ILE A 378 33.31 8.70 14.14
CA ILE A 378 33.35 8.55 12.68
C ILE A 378 32.11 7.82 12.14
N ARG A 379 31.71 6.73 12.78
CA ARG A 379 30.50 5.98 12.36
C ARG A 379 29.24 6.81 12.49
N LYS A 380 29.10 7.55 13.59
CA LYS A 380 28.01 8.50 13.79
C LYS A 380 27.99 9.56 12.69
N ASN A 381 29.13 10.22 12.45
CA ASN A 381 29.24 11.31 11.48
C ASN A 381 29.02 10.84 10.03
N SER A 382 29.36 9.59 9.72
CA SER A 382 29.03 8.96 8.43
C SER A 382 27.53 8.87 8.21
N VAL A 383 26.77 8.36 9.18
CA VAL A 383 25.30 8.27 9.09
C VAL A 383 24.67 9.67 9.00
N GLU A 384 25.16 10.62 9.79
CA GLU A 384 24.66 11.99 9.73
C GLU A 384 24.95 12.67 8.39
N THR A 385 26.13 12.41 7.79
CA THR A 385 26.49 12.95 6.47
C THR A 385 25.67 12.31 5.34
N ALA A 386 25.34 11.03 5.43
CA ALA A 386 24.39 10.37 4.52
C ALA A 386 22.98 10.98 4.60
N GLY A 387 22.55 11.39 5.80
CA GLY A 387 21.30 12.14 5.98
C GLY A 387 21.34 13.52 5.29
N VAL A 388 22.48 14.21 5.35
CA VAL A 388 22.69 15.48 4.64
C VAL A 388 22.61 15.29 3.11
N GLU A 389 23.28 14.26 2.58
CA GLU A 389 23.22 13.91 1.15
C GLU A 389 21.78 13.67 0.69
N THR A 390 21.04 12.82 1.41
CA THR A 390 19.64 12.50 1.12
C THR A 390 18.78 13.76 1.11
N SER A 391 18.96 14.64 2.09
CA SER A 391 18.19 15.88 2.20
C SER A 391 18.43 16.85 1.03
N PHE A 392 19.65 16.90 0.48
CA PHE A 392 19.94 17.67 -0.73
C PHE A 392 19.37 17.01 -1.99
N ALA A 393 19.41 15.68 -2.08
CA ALA A 393 18.76 14.95 -3.15
C ALA A 393 17.24 15.22 -3.17
N ASP A 394 16.60 15.23 -2.00
CA ASP A 394 15.17 15.57 -1.86
C ASP A 394 14.85 16.98 -2.37
N ILE A 395 15.68 17.98 -2.02
CA ILE A 395 15.53 19.35 -2.54
C ILE A 395 15.64 19.36 -4.08
N ARG A 396 16.63 18.64 -4.62
CA ARG A 396 16.84 18.53 -6.06
C ARG A 396 15.66 17.86 -6.76
N GLU A 397 15.12 16.78 -6.21
CA GLU A 397 13.90 16.14 -6.74
C GLU A 397 12.69 17.08 -6.65
N GLU A 398 12.53 17.78 -5.53
CA GLU A 398 11.41 18.71 -5.32
C GLU A 398 11.46 19.89 -6.31
N LEU A 399 12.65 20.41 -6.64
CA LEU A 399 12.84 21.44 -7.68
C LEU A 399 12.38 20.96 -9.06
N VAL A 400 12.84 19.77 -9.47
CA VAL A 400 12.53 19.19 -10.79
C VAL A 400 11.05 18.82 -10.91
N ASN A 401 10.49 18.21 -9.86
CA ASN A 401 9.07 17.85 -9.84
C ASN A 401 8.17 19.09 -9.82
N ASN A 402 8.64 20.22 -9.32
CA ASN A 402 7.93 21.50 -9.36
C ASN A 402 8.21 22.35 -10.60
N ALA A 403 9.09 21.91 -11.51
CA ALA A 403 9.56 22.68 -12.66
C ALA A 403 10.06 24.09 -12.26
N ALA A 404 10.75 24.18 -11.12
CA ALA A 404 11.40 25.37 -10.58
C ALA A 404 12.93 25.29 -10.72
N ASP A 405 13.42 24.29 -11.46
CA ASP A 405 14.82 24.02 -11.67
C ASP A 405 15.43 24.92 -12.77
N THR A 406 16.72 25.20 -12.64
CA THR A 406 17.54 25.77 -13.71
C THR A 406 18.75 24.88 -13.95
N PRO A 407 19.26 24.75 -15.20
CA PRO A 407 20.39 23.88 -15.48
C PRO A 407 21.62 24.16 -14.61
N LEU A 408 21.90 25.44 -14.33
CA LEU A 408 23.00 25.87 -13.47
C LEU A 408 22.81 25.42 -12.00
N LEU A 409 21.58 25.49 -11.50
CA LEU A 409 21.25 25.04 -10.13
C LEU A 409 21.40 23.52 -10.00
N LEU A 410 20.93 22.76 -10.99
CA LEU A 410 21.06 21.31 -11.00
C LEU A 410 22.50 20.85 -11.13
N GLU A 411 23.28 21.42 -12.05
CA GLU A 411 24.71 21.09 -12.21
C GLU A 411 25.47 21.30 -10.90
N ARG A 412 25.15 22.38 -10.18
CA ARG A 412 25.77 22.67 -8.89
C ARG A 412 25.32 21.70 -7.80
N LEU A 413 24.02 21.44 -7.65
CA LEU A 413 23.50 20.50 -6.65
C LEU A 413 24.04 19.09 -6.90
N ASP A 414 23.90 18.59 -8.13
CA ASP A 414 24.29 17.23 -8.50
C ASP A 414 25.82 17.08 -8.50
N GLY A 415 26.54 17.98 -9.18
CA GLY A 415 27.97 17.85 -9.43
C GLY A 415 28.88 18.33 -8.29
N LYS A 416 28.48 19.38 -7.56
CA LYS A 416 29.34 20.02 -6.56
C LYS A 416 28.95 19.77 -5.11
N ILE A 417 27.75 19.27 -4.85
CA ILE A 417 27.27 19.00 -3.48
C ILE A 417 26.97 17.51 -3.31
N ILE A 418 26.00 16.97 -4.05
CA ILE A 418 25.53 15.59 -3.90
C ILE A 418 26.63 14.60 -4.28
N ALA A 419 27.24 14.71 -5.47
CA ALA A 419 28.28 13.76 -5.88
C ALA A 419 29.52 13.75 -4.95
N PRO A 420 30.03 14.89 -4.46
CA PRO A 420 31.08 14.90 -3.44
C PRO A 420 30.66 14.31 -2.09
N LEU A 421 29.43 14.57 -1.61
CA LEU A 421 28.91 13.95 -0.39
C LEU A 421 28.79 12.42 -0.54
N HIS A 422 28.32 11.96 -1.70
CA HIS A 422 28.25 10.55 -2.03
C HIS A 422 29.63 9.88 -1.99
N ARG A 423 30.66 10.53 -2.55
CA ARG A 423 32.05 10.04 -2.47
C ARG A 423 32.59 10.02 -1.05
N LEU A 424 32.28 11.04 -0.22
CA LEU A 424 32.65 11.04 1.19
C LEU A 424 32.07 9.81 1.91
N ASN A 425 30.77 9.55 1.72
CA ASN A 425 30.07 8.43 2.35
C ASN A 425 30.52 7.07 1.83
N GLY A 426 30.76 6.94 0.52
CA GLY A 426 31.12 5.68 -0.13
C GLY A 426 32.61 5.32 -0.04
N THR A 427 33.50 6.28 0.21
CA THR A 427 34.96 6.05 0.18
C THR A 427 35.69 6.62 1.38
N ASP A 428 35.54 7.92 1.65
CA ASP A 428 36.37 8.58 2.66
C ASP A 428 36.05 8.11 4.09
N PHE A 429 34.75 8.03 4.46
CA PHE A 429 34.33 7.53 5.78
C PHE A 429 34.77 6.07 6.03
N PRO A 430 34.57 5.12 5.08
CA PRO A 430 35.12 3.77 5.19
C PRO A 430 36.64 3.72 5.37
N ASN A 431 37.39 4.57 4.64
CA ASN A 431 38.84 4.65 4.78
C ASN A 431 39.24 5.14 6.17
N ALA A 432 38.59 6.18 6.70
CA ALA A 432 38.85 6.67 8.05
C ALA A 432 38.48 5.65 9.14
N ASP A 433 37.37 4.92 9.00
CA ASP A 433 37.01 3.83 9.93
C ASP A 433 38.08 2.74 9.92
N THR A 434 38.60 2.41 8.73
CA THR A 434 39.67 1.41 8.56
C THR A 434 40.97 1.85 9.24
N SER A 435 41.45 3.08 8.98
CA SER A 435 42.68 3.61 9.58
C SER A 435 42.59 3.69 11.11
N LEU A 436 41.45 4.14 11.65
CA LEU A 436 41.20 4.15 13.10
C LEU A 436 41.05 2.73 13.68
N GLY A 437 40.51 1.80 12.89
CA GLY A 437 40.43 0.38 13.24
C GLY A 437 41.81 -0.26 13.37
N LEU A 438 42.75 0.09 12.48
CA LEU A 438 44.15 -0.33 12.57
C LEU A 438 44.83 0.23 13.82
N PHE A 439 44.57 1.50 14.16
CA PHE A 439 45.03 2.10 15.42
C PHE A 439 44.53 1.31 16.63
N LYS A 440 43.23 1.01 16.70
CA LYS A 440 42.66 0.20 17.80
C LYS A 440 43.28 -1.20 17.85
N LEU A 441 43.44 -1.85 16.70
CA LEU A 441 44.05 -3.18 16.62
C LEU A 441 45.50 -3.19 17.11
N ALA A 442 46.26 -2.12 16.83
CA ALA A 442 47.63 -1.98 17.30
C ALA A 442 47.70 -1.90 18.83
N LEU A 443 46.74 -1.21 19.47
CA LEU A 443 46.60 -1.17 20.92
C LEU A 443 46.23 -2.54 21.51
N ASP A 444 45.25 -3.23 20.92
CA ASP A 444 44.81 -4.56 21.39
C ASP A 444 45.93 -5.61 21.29
N LYS A 445 46.79 -5.51 20.27
CA LYS A 445 47.97 -6.36 20.09
C LYS A 445 49.19 -5.91 20.87
N ASN A 446 49.09 -4.81 21.63
CA ASN A 446 50.19 -4.20 22.38
C ASN A 446 51.43 -3.91 21.50
N SER A 447 51.19 -3.61 20.22
CA SER A 447 52.19 -3.16 19.25
C SER A 447 52.28 -1.63 19.22
N ASP A 448 53.27 -1.08 18.51
CA ASP A 448 53.42 0.37 18.36
C ASP A 448 52.25 0.97 17.55
N PRO A 449 51.38 1.82 18.14
CA PRO A 449 50.23 2.40 17.46
C PRO A 449 50.58 3.66 16.65
N THR A 450 51.78 4.22 16.80
CA THR A 450 52.12 5.56 16.30
C THR A 450 51.93 5.72 14.80
N GLY A 451 52.42 4.79 13.99
CA GLY A 451 52.27 4.83 12.53
C GLY A 451 50.81 4.80 12.07
N SER A 452 49.97 3.95 12.68
CA SER A 452 48.53 3.89 12.37
C SER A 452 47.77 5.14 12.82
N MET A 453 48.23 5.83 13.87
CA MET A 453 47.65 7.08 14.32
C MET A 453 48.00 8.24 13.38
N ASP A 454 49.23 8.26 12.86
CA ASP A 454 49.67 9.25 11.88
C ASP A 454 48.85 9.10 10.58
N GLU A 455 48.70 7.86 10.07
CA GLU A 455 47.85 7.57 8.90
C GLU A 455 46.37 7.95 9.12
N ALA A 456 45.82 7.64 10.30
CA ALA A 456 44.46 8.03 10.65
C ALA A 456 44.31 9.57 10.73
N THR A 457 45.32 10.27 11.23
CA THR A 457 45.31 11.75 11.30
C THR A 457 45.31 12.36 9.91
N ASP A 458 46.21 11.91 9.03
CA ASP A 458 46.29 12.38 7.63
C ASP A 458 44.99 12.10 6.87
N THR A 459 44.39 10.94 7.10
CA THR A 459 43.10 10.56 6.49
C THR A 459 41.98 11.50 6.95
N LEU A 460 41.91 11.81 8.25
CA LEU A 460 40.92 12.73 8.80
C LEU A 460 41.13 14.17 8.32
N GLU A 461 42.37 14.63 8.19
CA GLU A 461 42.66 15.97 7.66
C GLU A 461 42.22 16.09 6.20
N SER A 462 42.58 15.14 5.36
CA SER A 462 42.14 15.12 3.96
C SER A 462 40.61 15.10 3.83
N MET A 463 39.93 14.35 4.69
CA MET A 463 38.47 14.30 4.72
C MET A 463 37.86 15.64 5.16
N ILE A 464 38.38 16.26 6.23
CA ILE A 464 37.90 17.56 6.71
C ILE A 464 38.06 18.62 5.63
N ASP A 465 39.19 18.65 4.91
CA ASP A 465 39.42 19.59 3.82
C ASP A 465 38.39 19.43 2.70
N LYS A 466 38.07 18.18 2.31
CA LYS A 466 37.01 17.90 1.32
C LYS A 466 35.64 18.36 1.82
N MET A 467 35.31 18.11 3.09
CA MET A 467 34.05 18.56 3.68
C MET A 467 33.96 20.09 3.70
N GLU A 468 35.05 20.79 4.00
CA GLU A 468 35.10 22.25 3.96
C GLU A 468 34.92 22.81 2.54
N GLN A 469 35.49 22.15 1.52
CA GLN A 469 35.27 22.52 0.11
C GLN A 469 33.80 22.40 -0.27
N ILE A 470 33.14 21.31 0.11
CA ILE A 470 31.71 21.12 -0.10
C ILE A 470 30.90 22.22 0.62
N LEU A 471 31.28 22.56 1.85
CA LEU A 471 30.62 23.61 2.60
C LEU A 471 30.76 25.00 1.94
N VAL A 472 31.89 25.29 1.30
CA VAL A 472 32.07 26.53 0.52
C VAL A 472 31.07 26.59 -0.63
N GLU A 473 30.89 25.49 -1.36
CA GLU A 473 29.93 25.40 -2.46
C GLU A 473 28.47 25.58 -1.97
N MET A 474 28.13 25.08 -0.78
CA MET A 474 26.82 25.34 -0.14
C MET A 474 26.64 26.81 0.26
N ARG A 475 27.71 27.51 0.67
CA ARG A 475 27.62 28.92 1.11
C ARG A 475 27.47 29.89 -0.05
N GLU A 476 28.14 29.62 -1.15
CA GLU A 476 28.01 30.46 -2.34
C GLU A 476 26.61 30.41 -2.95
N LEU A 477 25.93 29.26 -2.90
CA LEU A 477 24.53 29.16 -3.34
C LEU A 477 23.62 30.09 -2.51
N ALA A 478 23.87 30.12 -1.20
CA ALA A 478 23.13 30.97 -0.29
C ALA A 478 23.36 32.46 -0.53
N LYS A 479 24.59 32.88 -0.85
CA LYS A 479 24.90 34.29 -1.14
C LYS A 479 24.17 34.78 -2.39
N PHE A 480 24.10 33.96 -3.45
CA PHE A 480 23.35 34.32 -4.65
C PHE A 480 21.87 34.54 -4.35
N HIS A 481 21.25 33.62 -3.61
CA HIS A 481 19.84 33.73 -3.23
C HIS A 481 19.57 34.87 -2.24
N GLU A 482 20.46 35.10 -1.28
CA GLU A 482 20.38 36.23 -0.35
C GLU A 482 20.38 37.57 -1.10
N VAL A 483 21.22 37.72 -2.13
CA VAL A 483 21.23 38.91 -2.99
C VAL A 483 19.94 39.03 -3.79
N VAL A 484 19.41 37.92 -4.33
CA VAL A 484 18.13 37.90 -5.06
C VAL A 484 16.97 38.32 -4.14
N GLU A 485 16.91 37.79 -2.91
CA GLU A 485 15.87 38.15 -1.94
C GLU A 485 16.00 39.59 -1.47
N GLN A 486 17.21 40.09 -1.22
CA GLN A 486 17.44 41.51 -0.90
C GLN A 486 16.98 42.42 -2.05
N LEU A 487 17.28 42.05 -3.30
CA LEU A 487 16.84 42.78 -4.47
C LEU A 487 15.30 42.79 -4.58
N LYS A 488 14.64 41.66 -4.31
CA LYS A 488 13.18 41.57 -4.28
C LYS A 488 12.55 42.39 -3.16
N ALA A 489 13.09 42.33 -1.94
CA ALA A 489 12.63 43.14 -0.82
C ALA A 489 12.75 44.65 -1.13
N ASN A 490 13.82 45.05 -1.82
CA ASN A 490 14.01 46.41 -2.29
C ASN A 490 12.98 46.79 -3.38
N ILE A 491 12.71 45.91 -4.35
CA ILE A 491 11.68 46.15 -5.39
C ILE A 491 10.30 46.31 -4.75
N LYS A 492 9.92 45.44 -3.82
CA LYS A 492 8.65 45.53 -3.09
C LYS A 492 8.55 46.83 -2.29
N SER A 493 9.61 47.20 -1.57
CA SER A 493 9.66 48.47 -0.84
C SER A 493 9.53 49.68 -1.77
N LEU A 494 10.13 49.63 -2.97
CA LEU A 494 9.98 50.68 -3.98
C LEU A 494 8.54 50.75 -4.53
N GLN A 495 7.88 49.61 -4.75
CA GLN A 495 6.48 49.55 -5.18
C GLN A 495 5.54 50.12 -4.12
N ASP A 496 5.72 49.73 -2.85
CA ASP A 496 4.93 50.23 -1.73
C ASP A 496 5.11 51.75 -1.55
N LEU A 497 6.35 52.24 -1.66
CA LEU A 497 6.66 53.68 -1.61
C LEU A 497 6.07 54.44 -2.81
N HIS A 498 6.02 53.82 -3.99
CA HIS A 498 5.38 54.39 -5.18
C HIS A 498 3.85 54.49 -5.04
N GLU A 499 3.21 53.46 -4.49
CA GLU A 499 1.78 53.46 -4.14
C GLU A 499 1.48 54.53 -3.07
N GLU A 500 2.29 54.60 -2.01
CA GLU A 500 2.11 55.60 -0.94
C GLU A 500 2.26 57.04 -1.47
N THR A 501 3.27 57.30 -2.31
CA THR A 501 3.46 58.62 -2.93
C THR A 501 2.33 58.97 -3.89
N LYS A 502 1.79 58.02 -4.66
CA LYS A 502 0.57 58.22 -5.46
C LYS A 502 -0.63 58.56 -4.59
N ARG A 503 -0.81 57.86 -3.46
CA ARG A 503 -1.91 58.14 -2.52
C ARG A 503 -1.79 59.54 -1.93
N ARG A 504 -0.61 59.92 -1.43
CA ARG A 504 -0.34 61.28 -0.91
C ARG A 504 -0.54 62.38 -1.97
N ARG A 505 -0.13 62.14 -3.22
CA ARG A 505 -0.38 63.09 -4.33
C ARG A 505 -1.87 63.27 -4.60
N LYS A 506 -2.66 62.19 -4.58
CA LYS A 506 -4.13 62.28 -4.70
C LYS A 506 -4.75 63.03 -3.53
N GLU A 507 -4.36 62.73 -2.29
CA GLU A 507 -4.84 63.42 -1.08
C GLU A 507 -4.50 64.93 -1.12
N ASN A 508 -3.28 65.30 -1.52
CA ASN A 508 -2.88 66.70 -1.63
C ASN A 508 -3.59 67.44 -2.79
N ALA A 509 -3.84 66.76 -3.91
CA ALA A 509 -4.60 67.35 -5.02
C ALA A 509 -6.07 67.60 -4.65
N ILE A 510 -6.68 66.71 -3.85
CA ILE A 510 -8.04 66.91 -3.32
C ILE A 510 -8.07 68.10 -2.35
N LYS A 511 -7.11 68.19 -1.41
CA LYS A 511 -7.00 69.32 -0.47
C LYS A 511 -6.70 70.68 -1.11
N ALA A 512 -6.15 70.70 -2.32
CA ALA A 512 -5.88 71.93 -3.06
C ALA A 512 -7.06 72.41 -3.93
N LEU A 513 -8.10 71.57 -4.07
CA LEU A 513 -9.35 71.88 -4.77
C LEU A 513 -10.48 72.29 -3.81
N GLU A 514 -10.31 72.03 -2.52
CA GLU A 514 -11.05 72.65 -1.41
C GLU A 514 -10.43 74.01 -1.06
#